data_AF-A0A419GP07-F1
#
_entry.id   AF-A0A419GP07-F1
#
_cell.length_a   1.000
_cell.length_b   1.000
_cell.length_c   1.000
_cell.angle_alpha   90.00
_cell.angle_beta   90.00
_cell.angle_gamma   90.00
#
_symmetry.space_group_name_H-M   'P 1'
#
loop_
_entity.id
_entity.type
_entity.pdbx_description
1 polymer ?
#
loop_
_entity_poly.entity_id
_entity_poly.type
_entity_poly.pdbx_seq_one_letter_code
_entity_poly.pdbx_strand_id
1 'polypeptide(L)'
;MNETGGKISDISDMFQRVMLLGIGAASLTREKIEELVNDLVEKGRLTTEEGRELLDEATGRARKEGMNIKEMAADTYQDALRAMNVATRESVEELERRLEVLEAKVYGKQSRVEEPASGFSSTMSEE
;
A
#
# COMPACT_ATOMS: atom_id res chain seq x y z
N MET A 1 2.56 20.34 -30.47
CA MET A 1 2.64 18.97 -29.92
C MET A 1 3.89 18.88 -29.07
N ASN A 2 3.78 19.18 -27.78
CA ASN A 2 4.87 19.09 -26.79
C ASN A 2 4.30 19.20 -25.36
N GLU A 3 3.49 18.23 -24.95
CA GLU A 3 2.87 18.19 -23.61
C GLU A 3 3.48 17.08 -22.71
N THR A 4 4.49 16.35 -23.18
CA THR A 4 5.04 15.19 -22.45
C THR A 4 6.24 15.52 -21.54
N GLY A 5 6.81 16.73 -21.65
CA GLY A 5 8.01 17.14 -20.90
C GLY A 5 7.76 17.52 -19.43
N GLY A 6 6.54 17.91 -19.06
CA GLY A 6 6.21 18.33 -17.68
C GLY A 6 6.07 17.15 -16.70
N LYS A 7 5.47 16.04 -17.13
CA LYS A 7 5.11 14.92 -16.24
C LYS A 7 6.31 14.13 -15.69
N ILE A 8 7.46 14.14 -16.39
CA ILE A 8 8.65 13.37 -15.98
C ILE A 8 9.40 14.10 -14.85
N SER A 9 9.39 15.44 -14.85
CA SER A 9 9.99 16.24 -13.77
C SER A 9 9.23 16.05 -12.46
N ASP A 10 7.89 16.07 -12.51
CA ASP A 10 7.04 15.92 -11.33
C ASP A 10 7.25 14.58 -10.61
N ILE A 11 7.44 13.49 -11.37
CA ILE A 11 7.69 12.14 -10.81
C ILE A 11 9.08 12.08 -10.15
N SER A 12 10.10 12.67 -10.77
CA SER A 12 11.45 12.77 -10.20
C SER A 12 11.44 13.56 -8.88
N ASP A 13 10.74 14.70 -8.86
CA ASP A 13 10.62 15.54 -7.67
C ASP A 13 9.86 14.84 -6.55
N MET A 14 8.83 14.05 -6.89
CA MET A 14 8.11 13.20 -5.94
C MET A 14 9.03 12.14 -5.32
N PHE A 15 9.84 11.47 -6.12
CA PHE A 15 10.78 10.46 -5.63
C PHE A 15 11.83 11.09 -4.70
N GLN A 16 12.40 12.23 -5.06
CA GLN A 16 13.35 12.95 -4.20
C GLN A 16 12.72 13.35 -2.87
N ARG A 17 11.47 13.83 -2.89
CA ARG A 17 10.73 14.15 -1.67
C ARG A 17 10.51 12.92 -0.79
N VAL A 18 10.05 11.80 -1.36
CA VAL A 18 9.84 10.55 -0.62
C VAL A 18 11.15 10.03 -0.03
N MET A 19 12.26 10.11 -0.77
CA MET A 19 13.59 9.72 -0.28
C MET A 19 14.05 10.60 0.89
N LEU A 20 13.92 11.93 0.78
CA LEU A 20 14.24 12.84 1.88
C LEU A 20 13.36 12.57 3.11
N LEU A 21 12.07 12.34 2.90
CA LEU A 21 11.11 12.02 3.95
C LEU A 21 11.46 10.68 4.60
N GLY A 22 11.88 9.69 3.82
CA GLY A 22 12.37 8.40 4.32
C GLY A 22 13.61 8.54 5.19
N ILE A 23 14.58 9.36 4.78
CA ILE A 23 15.79 9.65 5.57
C ILE A 23 15.43 10.41 6.86
N GLY A 24 14.56 11.42 6.77
CA GLY A 24 14.07 12.17 7.93
C GLY A 24 13.28 11.31 8.91
N ALA A 25 12.38 10.46 8.40
CA ALA A 25 11.60 9.53 9.20
C ALA A 25 12.47 8.45 9.84
N ALA A 26 13.49 7.94 9.13
CA ALA A 26 14.47 7.02 9.69
C ALA A 26 15.34 7.67 10.77
N SER A 27 15.47 8.99 10.78
CA SER A 27 16.12 9.73 11.86
C SER A 27 15.21 9.95 13.08
N LEU A 28 13.88 9.86 12.93
CA LEU A 28 12.90 9.92 14.03
C LEU A 28 12.70 8.53 14.66
N THR A 29 13.79 7.86 15.06
CA THR A 29 13.66 6.65 15.89
C THR A 29 13.49 7.02 17.36
N ARG A 30 13.01 6.05 18.15
CA ARG A 30 12.89 6.23 19.61
C ARG A 30 14.23 6.64 20.23
N GLU A 31 15.30 5.98 19.83
CA GLU A 31 16.66 6.21 20.33
C GLU A 31 17.13 7.64 20.03
N LYS A 32 16.80 8.16 18.84
CA LYS A 32 17.16 9.54 18.46
C LYS A 32 16.32 10.59 19.16
N ILE A 33 15.04 10.33 19.40
CA ILE A 33 14.20 11.23 20.20
C ILE A 33 14.67 11.22 21.65
N GLU A 34 15.01 10.06 22.20
CA GLU A 34 15.55 9.91 23.56
C GLU A 34 16.88 10.66 23.74
N GLU A 35 17.80 10.54 22.78
CA GLU A 35 19.05 11.30 22.76
C GLU A 35 18.81 12.82 22.83
N LEU A 36 17.89 13.34 22.02
CA LEU A 36 17.53 14.77 22.00
C LEU A 36 16.89 15.22 23.31
N VAL A 37 15.98 14.42 23.88
CA VAL A 37 15.32 14.71 25.14
C VAL A 37 16.32 14.74 26.29
N ASN A 38 17.21 13.75 26.35
CA ASN A 38 18.27 13.69 27.36
C ASN A 38 19.19 14.90 27.27
N ASP A 39 19.54 15.33 26.06
CA ASP A 39 20.31 16.54 25.80
C ASP A 39 19.65 17.81 26.37
N LEU A 40 18.31 17.90 26.32
CA LEU A 40 17.55 19.02 26.89
C LEU A 40 17.51 18.96 28.42
N VAL A 41 17.43 17.76 29.00
CA VAL A 41 17.49 17.55 30.44
C VAL A 41 18.87 17.91 30.99
N GLU A 42 19.94 17.47 30.33
CA GLU A 42 21.32 17.78 30.71
C GLU A 42 21.63 19.28 30.63
N LYS A 43 21.06 19.97 29.64
CA LYS A 43 21.15 21.44 29.52
C LYS A 43 20.27 22.19 30.53
N GLY A 44 19.55 21.48 31.39
CA GLY A 44 18.65 22.05 32.40
C GLY A 44 17.42 22.74 31.80
N ARG A 45 17.10 22.45 30.53
CA ARG A 45 15.93 23.03 29.84
C ARG A 45 14.64 22.29 30.14
N LEU A 46 14.76 21.04 30.59
CA LEU A 46 13.66 20.17 31.02
C LEU A 46 14.04 19.46 32.31
N THR A 47 13.06 19.18 33.14
CA THR A 47 13.21 18.21 34.23
C THR A 47 13.19 16.78 33.68
N THR A 48 13.72 15.82 34.46
CA THR A 48 13.70 14.39 34.09
C THR A 48 12.28 13.88 33.82
N GLU A 49 11.31 14.34 34.61
CA GLU A 49 9.90 13.97 34.46
C GLU A 49 9.29 14.52 33.17
N GLU A 50 9.51 15.80 32.87
CA GLU A 50 9.05 16.43 31.61
C GLU A 50 9.70 15.80 30.39
N GLY A 51 10.99 15.46 30.47
CA GLY A 51 11.68 14.75 29.39
C GLY A 51 11.04 13.40 29.08
N ARG A 52 10.72 12.62 30.12
CA ARG A 52 10.06 11.32 29.98
C ARG A 52 8.69 11.44 29.32
N GLU A 53 7.89 12.40 29.76
CA GLU A 53 6.56 12.65 29.20
C GLU A 53 6.63 13.05 27.73
N LEU A 54 7.58 13.92 27.35
CA LEU A 54 7.80 14.33 25.97
C LEU A 54 8.27 13.18 25.07
N LEU A 55 9.14 12.30 25.57
CA LEU A 55 9.59 11.12 24.83
C LEU A 55 8.41 10.19 24.53
N ASP A 56 7.59 9.88 25.53
CA ASP A 56 6.44 9.00 25.37
C ASP A 56 5.36 9.62 24.48
N GLU A 57 5.11 10.93 24.59
CA GLU A 57 4.18 11.64 23.72
C GLU A 57 4.67 11.67 22.26
N ALA A 58 5.93 12.05 22.03
CA ALA A 58 6.51 12.14 20.68
C ALA A 58 6.54 10.78 19.99
N THR A 59 6.98 9.74 20.69
CA THR A 59 7.04 8.37 20.14
C THR A 59 5.65 7.77 19.96
N GLY A 60 4.71 8.05 20.87
CA GLY A 60 3.32 7.64 20.78
C GLY A 60 2.61 8.24 19.56
N ARG A 61 2.77 9.56 19.35
CA ARG A 61 2.24 10.26 18.18
C ARG A 61 2.85 9.71 16.89
N ALA A 62 4.18 9.57 16.83
CA ALA A 62 4.86 9.03 15.66
C ALA A 62 4.35 7.63 15.25
N ARG A 63 4.10 6.75 16.22
CA ARG A 63 3.52 5.41 15.95
C ARG A 63 2.11 5.49 15.39
N LYS A 64 1.27 6.35 15.97
CA LYS A 64 -0.13 6.52 15.53
C LYS A 64 -0.19 7.08 14.11
N GLU A 65 0.59 8.12 13.81
CA GLU A 65 0.69 8.71 12.48
C GLU A 65 1.22 7.68 11.47
N GLY A 66 2.26 6.91 11.86
CA GLY A 66 2.83 5.87 11.01
C GLY A 66 1.86 4.75 10.67
N MET A 67 0.96 4.37 11.58
CA MET A 67 -0.12 3.41 11.31
C MET A 67 -1.11 3.94 10.27
N ASN A 68 -1.54 5.19 10.38
CA ASN A 68 -2.46 5.81 9.41
C ASN A 68 -1.82 5.88 8.01
N ILE A 69 -0.55 6.28 7.92
CA ILE A 69 0.18 6.32 6.64
C ILE A 69 0.27 4.92 6.03
N LYS A 70 0.51 3.88 6.83
CA LYS A 70 0.59 2.49 6.36
C LYS A 70 -0.75 2.02 5.78
N GLU A 71 -1.86 2.35 6.43
CA GLU A 71 -3.21 2.01 5.97
C GLU A 71 -3.54 2.71 4.65
N MET A 72 -3.30 4.03 4.58
CA MET A 72 -3.47 4.80 3.34
C MET A 72 -2.58 4.28 2.19
N ALA A 73 -1.34 3.90 2.50
CA ALA A 73 -0.42 3.33 1.51
C ALA A 73 -0.88 1.96 1.01
N ALA A 74 -1.46 1.12 1.87
CA ALA A 74 -1.99 -0.18 1.48
C ALA A 74 -3.17 -0.04 0.50
N ASP A 75 -4.11 0.86 0.79
CA ASP A 75 -5.25 1.14 -0.09
C ASP A 75 -4.79 1.73 -1.42
N THR A 76 -3.92 2.76 -1.37
CA THR A 76 -3.39 3.42 -2.57
C THR A 76 -2.59 2.45 -3.45
N TYR A 77 -1.83 1.52 -2.84
CA TYR A 77 -1.07 0.52 -3.57
C TYR A 77 -1.97 -0.48 -4.30
N GLN A 78 -3.06 -0.93 -3.66
CA GLN A 78 -4.03 -1.81 -4.33
C GLN A 78 -4.74 -1.10 -5.49
N ASP A 79 -5.12 0.15 -5.31
CA ASP A 79 -5.76 0.95 -6.36
C ASP A 79 -4.81 1.24 -7.52
N ALA A 80 -3.54 1.54 -7.24
CA ALA A 80 -2.52 1.74 -8.26
C ALA A 80 -2.26 0.47 -9.07
N LEU A 81 -2.19 -0.71 -8.43
CA LEU A 81 -2.04 -1.98 -9.12
C LEU A 81 -3.22 -2.29 -10.05
N ARG A 82 -4.45 -2.02 -9.58
CA ARG A 82 -5.67 -2.16 -10.40
C ARG A 82 -5.67 -1.18 -11.58
N ALA A 83 -5.29 0.07 -11.36
CA ALA A 83 -5.24 1.10 -12.41
C ALA A 83 -4.16 0.83 -13.48
N MET A 84 -3.05 0.18 -13.11
CA MET A 84 -2.00 -0.23 -14.04
C MET A 84 -2.31 -1.55 -14.79
N ASN A 85 -3.51 -2.12 -14.61
CA ASN A 85 -3.92 -3.39 -15.21
C ASN A 85 -2.94 -4.54 -14.92
N VAL A 86 -2.22 -4.45 -13.79
CA VAL A 86 -1.29 -5.49 -13.36
C VAL A 86 -2.13 -6.66 -12.88
N ALA A 87 -2.08 -7.76 -13.62
CA ALA A 87 -2.80 -8.98 -13.28
C ALA A 87 -2.40 -9.41 -11.86
N THR A 88 -3.34 -9.36 -10.93
CA THR A 88 -3.16 -9.91 -9.59
C THR A 88 -3.06 -11.43 -9.70
N ARG A 89 -2.40 -12.07 -8.75
CA ARG A 89 -2.29 -13.53 -8.74
C ARG A 89 -3.66 -14.23 -8.81
N GLU A 90 -4.66 -13.67 -8.13
CA GLU A 90 -6.05 -14.16 -8.20
C GLU A 90 -6.65 -14.05 -9.60
N SER A 91 -6.40 -12.95 -10.32
CA SER A 91 -6.87 -12.79 -11.71
C SER A 91 -6.21 -13.80 -12.66
N VAL A 92 -4.95 -14.16 -12.43
CA VAL A 92 -4.24 -15.19 -13.19
C VAL A 92 -4.83 -16.58 -12.89
N GLU A 93 -5.04 -16.92 -11.61
CA GLU A 93 -5.65 -18.18 -11.20
C GLU A 93 -7.10 -18.33 -11.70
N GLU A 94 -7.87 -17.23 -11.76
CA GLU A 94 -9.20 -17.22 -12.36
C GLU A 94 -9.14 -17.49 -13.87
N LEU A 95 -8.22 -16.84 -14.59
CA LEU A 95 -8.02 -17.06 -16.02
C LEU A 95 -7.58 -18.49 -16.33
N GLU A 96 -6.67 -19.07 -15.54
CA GLU A 96 -6.24 -20.47 -15.66
C GLU A 96 -7.41 -21.44 -15.49
N ARG A 97 -8.26 -21.23 -14.48
CA ARG A 97 -9.44 -22.07 -14.25
C ARG A 97 -10.45 -21.98 -15.40
N ARG A 98 -10.68 -20.77 -15.93
CA ARG A 98 -11.57 -20.57 -17.10
C ARG A 98 -10.98 -21.19 -18.36
N LEU A 99 -9.65 -21.16 -18.51
CA LEU A 99 -8.94 -21.80 -19.61
C LEU A 99 -9.09 -23.32 -19.54
N GLU A 100 -8.91 -23.93 -18.36
CA GLU A 100 -9.12 -25.38 -18.16
C GLU A 100 -10.53 -25.84 -18.54
N VAL A 101 -11.56 -25.07 -18.16
CA VAL A 101 -12.95 -25.38 -18.53
C VAL A 101 -13.18 -25.25 -20.03
N LEU A 102 -12.59 -24.24 -20.69
CA LEU A 102 -12.68 -24.09 -22.14
C LEU A 102 -11.93 -25.21 -22.86
N GLU A 103 -10.74 -25.57 -22.41
CA GLU A 103 -9.95 -26.66 -22.97
C GLU A 103 -10.66 -28.00 -22.82
N ALA A 104 -11.34 -28.23 -21.70
CA ALA A 104 -12.20 -29.40 -21.49
C ALA A 104 -13.39 -29.42 -22.47
N LYS A 105 -14.05 -28.28 -22.70
CA LYS A 105 -15.20 -28.15 -23.62
C LYS A 105 -14.80 -28.25 -25.10
N VAL A 106 -13.63 -27.74 -25.49
CA VAL A 106 -13.15 -27.74 -26.88
C VAL A 106 -12.44 -29.04 -27.27
N TYR A 107 -11.63 -29.61 -26.35
CA TYR A 107 -10.81 -30.79 -26.64
C TYR A 107 -11.30 -32.08 -25.95
N GLY A 108 -12.41 -32.04 -25.22
CA GLY A 108 -13.01 -33.23 -24.62
C GLY A 108 -12.15 -33.90 -23.55
N LYS A 109 -11.24 -33.15 -22.90
CA LYS A 109 -10.52 -33.64 -21.71
C LYS A 109 -11.44 -33.57 -20.49
N GLN A 110 -11.45 -34.64 -19.69
CA GLN A 110 -12.23 -34.71 -18.45
C GLN A 110 -11.76 -33.61 -17.47
N SER A 111 -12.58 -32.58 -17.29
CA SER A 111 -12.38 -31.52 -16.30
C SER A 111 -12.50 -32.09 -14.90
N ARG A 112 -11.46 -31.93 -14.06
CA ARG A 112 -11.48 -32.30 -12.64
C ARG A 112 -12.15 -31.23 -11.76
N VAL A 113 -12.56 -30.09 -12.32
CA VAL A 113 -13.11 -28.95 -11.57
C VAL A 113 -14.57 -28.75 -11.96
N GLU A 114 -15.46 -28.80 -10.96
CA GLU A 114 -16.89 -28.61 -11.12
C GLU A 114 -17.23 -27.18 -11.58
N GLU A 115 -18.25 -27.11 -12.43
CA GLU A 115 -18.73 -25.91 -13.13
C GLU A 115 -19.23 -24.85 -12.12
N PRO A 116 -18.75 -23.58 -12.16
CA PRO A 116 -19.28 -22.54 -11.30
C PRO A 116 -20.73 -22.22 -11.68
N ALA A 117 -21.60 -22.21 -10.67
CA ALA A 117 -23.02 -21.93 -10.79
C ALA A 117 -23.28 -20.65 -11.61
N SER A 118 -24.04 -20.83 -12.68
CA SER A 118 -24.44 -19.79 -13.63
C SER A 118 -25.39 -18.78 -12.98
N GLY A 119 -24.81 -17.76 -12.36
CA GLY A 119 -25.50 -16.55 -11.91
C GLY A 119 -25.79 -15.58 -13.04
N PHE A 120 -26.59 -15.98 -14.03
CA PHE A 120 -27.35 -15.03 -14.86
C PHE A 120 -28.61 -15.71 -15.42
N SER A 121 -29.57 -15.94 -14.52
CA SER A 121 -30.98 -16.05 -14.90
C SER A 121 -31.54 -14.63 -15.07
N SER A 122 -32.29 -14.43 -16.16
CA SER A 122 -33.08 -13.27 -16.61
C SER A 122 -32.47 -12.71 -17.91
N THR A 123 -33.02 -12.95 -19.10
CA THR A 123 -34.44 -12.88 -19.47
C THR A 123 -34.80 -13.95 -20.52
N MET A 124 -35.76 -14.81 -20.17
CA MET A 124 -36.54 -15.62 -21.09
C MET A 124 -37.88 -14.90 -21.33
N SER A 125 -38.30 -14.88 -22.60
CA SER A 125 -39.64 -14.64 -23.19
C SER A 125 -39.37 -13.99 -24.55
N GLU A 126 -39.33 -14.74 -25.67
CA GLU A 126 -40.53 -15.08 -26.49
C GLU A 126 -41.41 -13.83 -26.65
N GLU A 127 -41.50 -13.19 -27.83
CA GLU A 127 -41.89 -13.69 -29.15
C GLU A 127 -41.43 -12.70 -30.24
#